data_AF-A0A6G1RJM6-F1
#
_entry.id   AF-A0A6G1RJM6-F1
#
_cell.length_a   1.000
_cell.length_b   1.000
_cell.length_c   1.000
_cell.angle_alpha   90.00
_cell.angle_beta   90.00
_cell.angle_gamma   90.00
#
_symmetry.space_group_name_H-M   'P 1'
#
loop_
_entity.id
_entity.type
_entity.pdbx_description
1 polymer ?
#
loop_
_entity_poly.entity_id
_entity_poly.type
_entity_poly.pdbx_seq_one_letter_code
_entity_poly.pdbx_strand_id
1 'polypeptide(L)'
;RFPPGVPAPDPQRVAAVTADVMVLRAELGLLLENQHPNPQFLTSIMEGAEEPLDADSLPAPSDDSPSPQPWPCASCTFLNGGGSVLCAVCDRPRLSQRPRPAPQGWECPRCTYLNEGGEGRVCAVCRGVTSSPAPVTSSPAPVTSSPGPVTSSPTPLTSLGGAQPREEKERRRQERLRREGRRVVALVRAAEAQGVPAEAVVAVALRDQDG
;
A
#
# COMPACT_ATOMS: atom_id res chain seq x y z
N ARG A 1 -5.32 15.57 -22.30
CA ARG A 1 -5.34 14.50 -23.34
C ARG A 1 -3.93 13.93 -23.41
N PHE A 2 -3.74 12.61 -23.42
CA PHE A 2 -2.38 12.03 -23.53
C PHE A 2 -1.74 12.42 -24.87
N PRO A 3 -0.39 12.50 -24.95
CA PRO A 3 0.32 12.73 -26.20
C PRO A 3 -0.08 11.71 -27.28
N PRO A 4 -0.08 12.10 -28.57
CA PRO A 4 -0.37 11.17 -29.66
C PRO A 4 0.64 10.02 -29.66
N GLY A 5 0.16 8.78 -29.81
CA GLY A 5 1.00 7.57 -29.85
C GLY A 5 1.10 6.78 -28.55
N VAL A 6 0.52 7.26 -27.43
CA VAL A 6 0.44 6.48 -26.19
C VAL A 6 -0.84 5.60 -26.22
N PRO A 7 -0.73 4.27 -26.29
CA PRO A 7 -1.88 3.39 -26.55
C PRO A 7 -2.85 3.25 -25.38
N ALA A 8 -2.41 3.52 -24.15
CA ALA A 8 -3.23 3.68 -22.93
C ALA A 8 -2.30 4.09 -21.78
N PRO A 9 -2.80 4.69 -20.68
CA PRO A 9 -2.01 4.87 -19.47
C PRO A 9 -1.69 3.52 -18.82
N ASP A 10 -0.49 3.40 -18.26
CA ASP A 10 -0.06 2.24 -17.48
C ASP A 10 -0.87 2.14 -16.18
N PRO A 11 -1.66 1.08 -15.97
CA PRO A 11 -2.52 0.94 -14.81
C PRO A 11 -1.75 0.84 -13.50
N GLN A 12 -0.56 0.23 -13.47
CA GLN A 12 0.23 0.11 -12.24
C GLN A 12 0.78 1.48 -11.82
N ARG A 13 1.31 2.23 -12.80
CA ARG A 13 1.82 3.57 -12.54
C ARG A 13 0.70 4.54 -12.12
N VAL A 14 -0.46 4.47 -12.76
CA VAL A 14 -1.62 5.28 -12.37
C VAL A 14 -2.06 4.93 -10.95
N ALA A 15 -2.14 3.64 -10.61
CA ALA A 15 -2.53 3.21 -9.27
C ALA A 15 -1.54 3.69 -8.19
N ALA A 16 -0.24 3.57 -8.44
CA ALA A 16 0.80 4.04 -7.52
C ALA A 16 0.70 5.56 -7.29
N VAL A 17 0.66 6.35 -8.37
CA VAL A 17 0.52 7.82 -8.25
C VAL A 17 -0.79 8.20 -7.56
N THR A 18 -1.87 7.47 -7.82
CA THR A 18 -3.16 7.72 -7.16
C THR A 18 -3.07 7.45 -5.66
N ALA A 19 -2.39 6.37 -5.25
CA ALA A 19 -2.15 6.07 -3.84
C ALA A 19 -1.31 7.17 -3.18
N ASP A 20 -0.21 7.60 -3.81
CA ASP A 20 0.65 8.67 -3.30
C ASP A 20 -0.13 9.98 -3.13
N VAL A 21 -0.97 10.34 -4.11
CA VAL A 21 -1.85 11.53 -4.03
C VAL A 21 -2.85 11.41 -2.88
N MET A 22 -3.44 10.22 -2.69
CA MET A 22 -4.37 9.99 -1.57
C MET A 22 -3.66 10.09 -0.21
N VAL A 23 -2.45 9.55 -0.09
CA VAL A 23 -1.64 9.63 1.13
C VAL A 23 -1.27 11.09 1.42
N LEU A 24 -0.72 11.80 0.44
CA LEU A 24 -0.34 13.20 0.59
C LEU A 24 -1.55 14.06 1.00
N ARG A 25 -2.71 13.84 0.38
CA ARG A 25 -3.96 14.52 0.75
C ARG A 25 -4.38 14.23 2.19
N ALA A 26 -4.23 12.99 2.65
CA ALA A 26 -4.56 12.61 4.02
C ALA A 26 -3.58 13.25 5.03
N GLU A 27 -2.28 13.22 4.75
CA GLU A 27 -1.25 13.85 5.60
C GLU A 27 -1.45 15.36 5.72
N LEU A 28 -1.72 16.04 4.59
CA LEU A 28 -2.07 17.47 4.57
C LEU A 28 -3.34 17.75 5.38
N GLY A 29 -4.36 16.89 5.30
CA GLY A 29 -5.57 17.03 6.11
C GLY A 29 -5.27 16.97 7.61
N LEU A 30 -4.48 15.98 8.03
CA LEU A 30 -4.05 15.84 9.42
C LEU A 30 -3.20 17.04 9.91
N LEU A 31 -2.37 17.62 9.04
CA LEU A 31 -1.60 18.82 9.35
C LEU A 31 -2.50 20.04 9.57
N LEU A 32 -3.46 20.27 8.65
CA LEU A 32 -4.41 21.39 8.76
C LEU A 32 -5.27 21.29 10.03
N GLU A 33 -5.57 20.08 10.48
CA GLU A 33 -6.32 19.81 11.71
C GLU A 33 -5.45 19.81 12.99
N ASN A 34 -4.13 20.02 12.88
CA ASN A 34 -3.16 19.90 13.98
C ASN A 34 -3.15 18.51 14.66
N GLN A 35 -3.52 17.46 13.93
CA GLN A 35 -3.57 16.07 14.42
C GLN A 35 -2.44 15.20 13.83
N HIS A 36 -1.54 15.78 13.03
CA HIS A 36 -0.47 15.02 12.40
C HIS A 36 0.54 14.49 13.45
N PRO A 37 0.97 13.22 13.39
CA PRO A 37 1.93 12.65 14.35
C PRO A 37 3.29 13.35 14.39
N ASN A 38 3.64 14.05 13.31
CA ASN A 38 4.89 14.78 13.19
C ASN A 38 4.66 16.11 12.43
N PRO A 39 4.11 17.14 13.09
CA PRO A 39 3.73 18.37 12.42
C PRO A 39 4.95 19.23 12.08
N GLN A 40 5.93 19.29 13.00
CA GLN A 40 7.14 20.14 12.88
C GLN A 40 8.02 19.75 11.68
N PHE A 41 8.11 18.46 11.38
CA PHE A 41 8.90 17.98 10.25
C PHE A 41 8.31 18.44 8.90
N LEU A 42 7.00 18.30 8.73
CA LEU A 42 6.34 18.65 7.47
C LEU A 42 6.21 20.16 7.30
N THR A 43 6.01 20.92 8.38
CA THR A 43 6.06 22.39 8.32
C THR A 43 7.43 22.88 7.90
N SER A 44 8.52 22.29 8.44
CA SER A 44 9.90 22.65 8.03
C SER A 44 10.18 22.38 6.55
N ILE A 45 9.58 21.31 5.98
CA ILE A 45 9.69 21.01 4.55
C ILE A 45 8.89 21.99 3.71
N MET A 46 7.69 22.36 4.17
CA MET A 46 6.79 23.28 3.46
C MET A 46 7.24 24.74 3.53
N GLU A 47 7.81 25.15 4.65
CA GLU A 47 8.30 26.51 4.89
C GLU A 47 9.63 26.78 4.18
N GLY A 48 10.24 25.74 3.60
CA GLY A 48 11.57 25.82 3.02
C GLY A 48 12.56 26.07 4.14
N ALA A 49 13.37 25.06 4.48
CA ALA A 49 14.64 25.34 5.13
C ALA A 49 15.55 26.07 4.11
N GLU A 50 15.23 27.33 3.86
CA GLU A 50 16.10 28.31 3.24
C GLU A 50 17.17 28.60 4.31
N GLU A 51 18.12 27.68 4.51
CA GLU A 51 19.39 28.09 5.12
C GLU A 51 19.92 29.22 4.24
N PRO A 52 20.12 30.45 4.75
CA PRO A 52 20.55 31.56 3.93
C PRO A 52 21.95 31.24 3.42
N LEU A 53 22.05 30.88 2.14
CA LEU A 53 23.32 30.85 1.44
C LEU A 53 23.75 32.30 1.24
N ASP A 54 24.43 32.86 2.23
CA ASP A 54 25.18 34.11 2.09
C ASP A 54 26.21 33.93 0.97
N ALA A 55 25.84 34.37 -0.23
CA ALA A 55 26.58 34.16 -1.47
C ALA A 55 27.88 34.98 -1.59
N ASP A 56 28.32 35.66 -0.53
CA ASP A 56 29.43 36.63 -0.60
C ASP A 56 30.56 36.38 0.42
N SER A 57 30.68 35.15 0.94
CA SER A 57 31.86 34.75 1.72
C SER A 57 32.20 33.28 1.48
N LEU A 58 32.62 32.96 0.25
CA LEU A 58 33.26 31.67 -0.05
C LEU A 58 34.77 31.75 0.24
N PRO A 59 35.29 31.14 1.32
CA PRO A 59 36.64 30.58 1.24
C PRO A 59 36.61 29.45 0.20
N ALA A 60 37.69 29.36 -0.58
CA ALA A 60 37.85 28.39 -1.68
C ALA A 60 37.35 26.97 -1.32
N PRO A 61 36.81 26.21 -2.29
CA PRO A 61 36.28 24.87 -2.03
C PRO A 61 37.41 23.99 -1.51
N SER A 62 37.40 23.74 -0.21
CA SER A 62 38.14 22.63 0.37
C SER A 62 37.34 21.38 0.01
N ASP A 63 37.99 20.45 -0.66
CA ASP A 63 37.49 19.16 -1.14
C ASP A 63 37.18 18.20 0.03
N ASP A 64 36.38 18.66 1.00
CA ASP A 64 36.06 17.95 2.23
C ASP A 64 34.55 18.02 2.54
N SER A 65 33.72 18.02 1.49
CA SER A 65 32.36 17.51 1.63
C SER A 65 32.44 15.99 1.50
N PRO A 66 32.02 15.18 2.50
CA PRO A 66 32.03 13.74 2.36
C PRO A 66 31.09 13.40 1.20
N SER A 67 31.70 13.02 0.08
CA SER A 67 30.98 12.43 -1.04
C SER A 67 30.01 11.40 -0.48
N PRO A 68 28.73 11.43 -0.88
CA PRO A 68 27.72 10.64 -0.21
C PRO A 68 28.15 9.18 -0.30
N GLN A 69 28.40 8.59 0.87
CA GLN A 69 29.07 7.31 0.97
C GLN A 69 28.13 6.20 0.49
N PRO A 70 28.65 5.17 -0.21
CA PRO A 70 27.88 3.98 -0.55
C PRO A 70 27.25 3.35 0.70
N TRP A 71 26.06 2.78 0.57
CA TRP A 71 25.33 2.20 1.71
C TRP A 71 24.81 0.79 1.43
N PRO A 72 25.00 -0.16 2.35
CA PRO A 72 24.42 -1.49 2.21
C PRO A 72 22.93 -1.45 2.54
N CYS A 73 22.11 -2.06 1.69
CA CYS A 73 20.68 -2.18 1.97
C CYS A 73 20.44 -3.03 3.22
N ALA A 74 19.70 -2.51 4.20
CA ALA A 74 19.35 -3.23 5.44
C ALA A 74 18.52 -4.53 5.21
N SER A 75 18.11 -4.77 3.96
CA SER A 75 17.15 -5.82 3.58
C SER A 75 17.81 -6.91 2.75
N CYS A 76 18.40 -6.52 1.61
CA CYS A 76 19.02 -7.44 0.66
C CYS A 76 20.54 -7.31 0.63
N THR A 77 21.14 -6.48 1.49
CA THR A 77 22.60 -6.24 1.62
C THR A 77 23.29 -5.63 0.39
N PHE A 78 22.55 -5.35 -0.69
CA PHE A 78 23.09 -4.72 -1.89
C PHE A 78 23.72 -3.35 -1.58
N LEU A 79 24.91 -3.10 -2.12
CA LEU A 79 25.65 -1.86 -1.91
C LEU A 79 25.19 -0.81 -2.92
N ASN A 80 24.44 0.18 -2.45
CA ASN A 80 23.94 1.28 -3.27
C ASN A 80 24.95 2.43 -3.31
N GLY A 81 24.97 3.18 -4.42
CA GLY A 81 25.69 4.45 -4.50
C GLY A 81 25.11 5.48 -3.52
N GLY A 82 25.94 6.36 -2.96
CA GLY A 82 25.47 7.22 -1.87
C GLY A 82 24.47 8.31 -2.26
N GLY A 83 24.40 8.66 -3.55
CA GLY A 83 23.33 9.54 -4.08
C GLY A 83 21.97 8.84 -4.21
N SER A 84 21.90 7.51 -4.03
CA SER A 84 20.64 6.78 -4.13
C SER A 84 19.85 6.82 -2.83
N VAL A 85 18.57 7.19 -2.94
CA VAL A 85 17.60 7.17 -1.82
C VAL A 85 16.85 5.84 -1.70
N LEU A 86 16.83 5.03 -2.77
CA LEU A 86 16.21 3.70 -2.83
C LEU A 86 17.26 2.63 -3.13
N CYS A 87 16.99 1.39 -2.73
CA CYS A 87 17.81 0.25 -3.11
C CYS A 87 17.56 -0.15 -4.56
N ALA A 88 18.59 -0.23 -5.40
CA ALA A 88 18.43 -0.60 -6.82
C ALA A 88 17.96 -2.05 -7.06
N VAL A 89 17.99 -2.90 -6.02
CA VAL A 89 17.61 -4.32 -6.12
C VAL A 89 16.23 -4.61 -5.55
N CYS A 90 15.83 -3.92 -4.48
CA CYS A 90 14.59 -4.24 -3.76
C CYS A 90 13.73 -3.02 -3.44
N ASP A 91 14.07 -1.86 -4.01
CA ASP A 91 13.37 -0.58 -3.92
C ASP A 91 13.10 -0.04 -2.50
N ARG A 92 13.71 -0.64 -1.46
CA ARG A 92 13.55 -0.17 -0.09
C ARG A 92 14.33 1.13 0.13
N PRO A 93 13.73 2.13 0.80
CA PRO A 93 14.42 3.39 1.07
C PRO A 93 15.61 3.21 2.00
N ARG A 94 16.63 4.06 1.83
CA ARG A 94 17.89 4.03 2.60
C ARG A 94 17.67 4.04 4.11
N LEU A 95 16.66 4.78 4.58
CA LEU A 95 16.31 4.91 5.99
C LEU A 95 15.37 3.80 6.49
N SER A 96 15.09 2.77 5.68
CA SER A 96 14.36 1.60 6.14
C SER A 96 15.11 0.96 7.30
N GLN A 97 14.52 1.00 8.48
CA GLN A 97 15.05 0.23 9.60
C GLN A 97 14.94 -1.27 9.29
N ARG A 98 15.91 -2.05 9.78
CA ARG A 98 15.79 -3.50 9.80
C ARG A 98 14.55 -3.83 10.64
N PRO A 99 13.60 -4.64 10.16
CA PRO A 99 12.51 -5.10 11.00
C PRO A 99 13.13 -5.73 12.26
N ARG A 100 12.75 -5.27 13.46
CA ARG A 100 13.14 -5.98 14.69
C ARG A 100 12.78 -7.45 14.48
N PRO A 101 13.64 -8.41 14.88
CA PRO A 101 13.23 -9.82 14.86
C PRO A 101 11.88 -9.89 15.57
N ALA A 102 10.87 -10.41 14.86
CA ALA A 102 9.52 -10.44 15.37
C ALA A 102 9.54 -11.05 16.77
N PRO A 103 8.79 -10.49 17.75
CA PRO A 103 8.68 -11.10 19.06
C PRO A 103 8.29 -12.56 18.85
N GLN A 104 9.04 -13.48 19.46
CA GLN A 104 8.78 -14.92 19.35
C GLN A 104 7.36 -15.17 19.83
N GLY A 105 6.47 -15.44 18.88
CA GLY A 105 5.06 -15.67 19.10
C GLY A 105 4.65 -17.01 18.51
N TRP A 106 3.53 -17.54 18.99
CA TRP A 106 2.97 -18.79 18.48
C TRP A 106 1.57 -18.56 17.95
N GLU A 107 1.30 -19.11 16.77
CA GLU A 107 -0.04 -19.12 16.20
C GLU A 107 -0.90 -20.15 16.91
N CYS A 108 -2.08 -19.74 17.37
CA CYS A 108 -3.02 -20.65 18.00
C CYS A 108 -3.63 -21.61 16.96
N PRO A 109 -3.46 -22.94 17.06
CA PRO A 109 -4.01 -23.88 16.08
C PRO A 109 -5.55 -23.95 16.07
N ARG A 110 -6.22 -23.36 17.08
CA ARG A 110 -7.68 -23.32 17.17
C ARG A 110 -8.32 -22.08 16.54
N CYS A 111 -7.70 -20.91 16.70
CA CYS A 111 -8.28 -19.65 16.26
C CYS A 111 -7.34 -18.76 15.46
N THR A 112 -6.15 -19.25 15.10
CA THR A 112 -5.11 -18.55 14.32
C THR A 112 -4.57 -17.25 14.92
N TYR A 113 -4.99 -16.90 16.13
CA TYR A 113 -4.48 -15.73 16.82
C TYR A 113 -2.99 -15.90 17.16
N LEU A 114 -2.18 -14.92 16.80
CA LEU A 114 -0.76 -14.85 17.13
C LEU A 114 -0.61 -14.37 18.57
N ASN A 115 -0.14 -15.26 19.46
CA ASN A 115 0.12 -14.90 20.85
C ASN A 115 1.55 -14.37 20.97
N GLU A 116 1.71 -13.24 21.66
CA GLU A 116 3.00 -12.61 21.92
C GLU A 116 3.63 -13.21 23.19
N GLY A 117 4.88 -13.67 23.12
CA GLY A 117 5.62 -14.22 24.26
C GLY A 117 5.81 -15.74 24.21
N GLY A 118 7.07 -16.18 24.30
CA GLY A 118 7.50 -17.57 24.11
C GLY A 118 7.22 -18.53 25.26
N GLU A 119 6.58 -18.09 26.35
CA GLU A 119 6.41 -18.90 27.57
C GLU A 119 4.95 -19.24 27.89
N GLY A 120 3.97 -18.63 27.22
CA GLY A 120 2.55 -18.91 27.42
C GLY A 120 2.06 -20.07 26.55
N ARG A 121 1.38 -21.07 27.14
CA ARG A 121 0.70 -22.14 26.37
C ARG A 121 -0.80 -21.91 26.19
N VAL A 122 -1.32 -20.79 26.69
CA VAL A 122 -2.75 -20.45 26.71
C VAL A 122 -3.00 -19.31 25.72
N CYS A 123 -3.92 -19.51 24.77
CA CYS A 123 -4.27 -18.46 23.83
C CYS A 123 -5.01 -17.30 24.52
N ALA A 124 -4.61 -16.04 24.26
CA ALA A 124 -5.27 -14.87 24.84
C ALA A 124 -6.74 -14.71 24.43
N VAL A 125 -7.08 -15.17 23.22
CA VAL A 125 -8.44 -15.05 22.65
C VAL A 125 -9.32 -16.23 23.06
N CYS A 126 -8.94 -17.45 22.69
CA CYS A 126 -9.79 -18.62 22.88
C CYS A 126 -9.51 -19.41 24.16
N ARG A 127 -8.51 -18.98 24.96
CA ARG A 127 -8.04 -19.64 26.20
C ARG A 127 -7.65 -21.10 26.03
N GLY A 128 -7.28 -21.47 24.82
CA GLY A 128 -6.88 -22.82 24.50
C GLY A 128 -5.46 -23.14 24.93
N VAL A 129 -5.25 -24.25 25.65
CA VAL A 129 -3.93 -24.83 25.91
C VAL A 129 -3.40 -25.60 24.70
N THR A 130 -2.09 -25.48 24.42
CA THR A 130 -1.37 -26.33 23.44
C THR A 130 -0.45 -27.31 24.16
N SER A 131 -0.57 -28.61 23.85
CA SER A 131 0.28 -29.70 24.37
C SER A 131 1.43 -29.92 23.37
N SER A 132 2.69 -29.75 23.77
CA SER A 132 3.87 -29.77 22.86
C SER A 132 4.62 -31.12 22.87
N PRO A 133 5.52 -31.42 21.90
CA PRO A 133 6.83 -30.74 21.80
C PRO A 133 7.26 -30.24 20.41
N ALA A 134 8.15 -29.23 20.46
CA ALA A 134 9.18 -28.76 19.52
C ALA A 134 8.88 -27.51 18.66
N PRO A 135 9.77 -26.48 18.70
CA PRO A 135 9.74 -25.37 17.77
C PRO A 135 10.24 -25.83 16.40
N VAL A 136 9.43 -25.60 15.36
CA VAL A 136 9.88 -25.80 13.97
C VAL A 136 10.99 -24.79 13.66
N THR A 137 12.23 -25.26 13.73
CA THR A 137 13.39 -24.55 13.20
C THR A 137 13.38 -24.75 11.69
N SER A 138 12.68 -23.90 10.97
CA SER A 138 12.73 -23.89 9.50
C SER A 138 14.03 -23.22 9.05
N SER A 139 15.13 -23.98 9.01
CA SER A 139 16.31 -23.63 8.21
C SER A 139 16.04 -23.95 6.74
N PRO A 140 16.30 -23.06 5.78
CA PRO A 140 16.19 -23.40 4.36
C PRO A 140 17.50 -24.04 3.90
N ALA A 141 17.47 -25.33 3.54
CA ALA A 141 18.51 -25.95 2.71
C ALA A 141 18.18 -25.74 1.22
N PRO A 142 19.17 -25.55 0.33
CA PRO A 142 18.92 -25.27 -1.07
C PRO A 142 18.65 -26.56 -1.84
N VAL A 143 17.44 -26.71 -2.38
CA VAL A 143 17.16 -27.76 -3.39
C VAL A 143 17.49 -27.21 -4.77
N THR A 144 18.59 -27.72 -5.32
CA THR A 144 18.94 -27.61 -6.74
C THR A 144 18.01 -28.54 -7.52
N SER A 145 17.27 -28.04 -8.51
CA SER A 145 16.89 -28.78 -9.73
C SER A 145 16.16 -27.88 -10.73
N SER A 146 16.65 -27.91 -11.96
CA SER A 146 16.29 -27.13 -13.15
C SER A 146 14.83 -27.27 -13.61
N PRO A 147 14.30 -26.31 -14.41
CA PRO A 147 12.94 -26.38 -14.95
C PRO A 147 12.90 -27.21 -16.25
N GLY A 148 12.08 -28.25 -16.27
CA GLY A 148 11.59 -28.90 -17.49
C GLY A 148 10.15 -28.46 -17.79
N PRO A 149 9.70 -28.38 -19.05
CA PRO A 149 8.40 -27.84 -19.41
C PRO A 149 7.34 -28.94 -19.38
N VAL A 150 6.25 -28.74 -18.64
CA VAL A 150 5.03 -29.54 -18.79
C VAL A 150 3.81 -28.64 -18.90
N THR A 151 3.33 -28.54 -20.14
CA THR A 151 1.96 -28.25 -20.53
C THR A 151 0.97 -29.12 -19.76
N SER A 152 -0.03 -28.53 -19.10
CA SER A 152 -1.29 -29.19 -18.77
C SER A 152 -2.39 -28.17 -18.47
N SER A 153 -3.46 -28.30 -19.25
CA SER A 153 -4.72 -27.56 -19.27
C SER A 153 -5.46 -27.53 -17.92
N PRO A 154 -6.34 -26.54 -17.67
CA PRO A 154 -7.19 -26.57 -16.48
C PRO A 154 -8.36 -27.53 -16.70
N THR A 155 -8.42 -28.61 -15.93
CA THR A 155 -9.65 -29.39 -15.74
C THR A 155 -10.56 -28.71 -14.71
N PRO A 156 -11.87 -28.64 -14.93
CA PRO A 156 -12.80 -28.00 -14.01
C PRO A 156 -13.12 -28.96 -12.84
N LEU A 157 -12.92 -28.49 -11.60
CA LEU A 157 -13.41 -29.17 -10.42
C LEU A 157 -14.85 -28.73 -10.13
N THR A 158 -15.75 -29.66 -10.39
CA THR A 158 -17.18 -29.58 -10.11
C THR A 158 -17.45 -29.45 -8.60
N SER A 159 -18.11 -28.34 -8.26
CA SER A 159 -19.07 -28.13 -7.17
C SER A 159 -19.27 -29.28 -6.15
N LEU A 160 -18.79 -29.06 -4.92
CA LEU A 160 -19.45 -29.53 -3.70
C LEU A 160 -20.00 -28.31 -2.95
N GLY A 161 -21.32 -28.35 -2.74
CA GLY A 161 -22.18 -27.22 -2.41
C GLY A 161 -21.94 -26.56 -1.07
N GLY A 162 -22.33 -25.28 -1.02
CA GLY A 162 -22.42 -24.49 0.20
C GLY A 162 -21.87 -23.06 0.08
N ALA A 163 -21.95 -22.43 -1.10
CA ALA A 163 -21.71 -20.99 -1.23
C ALA A 163 -22.67 -20.26 -0.27
N GLN A 164 -22.06 -19.58 0.67
CA GLN A 164 -22.69 -19.10 1.89
C GLN A 164 -23.79 -18.08 1.52
N PRO A 165 -24.92 -18.02 2.24
CA PRO A 165 -25.97 -17.00 2.05
C PRO A 165 -25.42 -15.56 2.03
N ARG A 166 -24.24 -15.36 2.63
CA ARG A 166 -23.47 -14.11 2.67
C ARG A 166 -22.87 -13.71 1.31
N GLU A 167 -22.39 -14.65 0.52
CA GLU A 167 -21.83 -14.39 -0.82
C GLU A 167 -22.92 -14.07 -1.85
N GLU A 168 -24.05 -14.79 -1.78
CA GLU A 168 -25.26 -14.50 -2.57
C GLU A 168 -25.80 -13.10 -2.27
N LYS A 169 -25.85 -12.72 -0.98
CA LYS A 169 -26.28 -11.39 -0.54
C LYS A 169 -25.32 -10.30 -1.01
N GLU A 170 -24.01 -10.52 -0.93
CA GLU A 170 -23.02 -9.55 -1.42
C GLU A 170 -23.08 -9.42 -2.94
N ARG A 171 -23.25 -10.53 -3.67
CA ARG A 171 -23.45 -10.52 -5.12
C ARG A 171 -24.68 -9.70 -5.51
N ARG A 172 -25.81 -9.91 -4.83
CA ARG A 172 -27.04 -9.13 -5.05
C ARG A 172 -26.86 -7.66 -4.73
N ARG A 173 -26.14 -7.33 -3.65
CA ARG A 173 -25.78 -5.95 -3.31
C ARG A 173 -24.93 -5.32 -4.40
N GLN A 174 -23.92 -6.03 -4.89
CA GLN A 174 -23.01 -5.54 -5.92
C GLN A 174 -23.72 -5.36 -7.27
N GLU A 175 -24.66 -6.24 -7.62
CA GLU A 175 -25.48 -6.12 -8.83
C GLU A 175 -26.43 -4.91 -8.76
N ARG A 176 -27.05 -4.67 -7.60
CA ARG A 176 -27.89 -3.49 -7.38
C ARG A 176 -27.07 -2.21 -7.54
N LEU A 177 -25.93 -2.11 -6.86
CA LEU A 177 -25.03 -0.95 -6.96
C LEU A 177 -24.54 -0.72 -8.39
N ARG A 178 -24.21 -1.80 -9.14
CA ARG A 178 -23.83 -1.68 -10.55
C ARG A 178 -24.96 -1.13 -11.42
N ARG A 179 -26.20 -1.55 -11.16
CA ARG A 179 -27.39 -1.08 -11.89
C ARG A 179 -27.69 0.38 -11.61
N GLU A 180 -27.66 0.77 -10.34
CA GLU A 180 -27.86 2.14 -9.89
C GLU A 180 -26.75 3.06 -10.43
N GLY A 181 -25.48 2.64 -10.32
CA GLY A 181 -24.35 3.38 -10.88
C GLY A 181 -24.47 3.61 -12.39
N ARG A 182 -24.92 2.61 -13.16
CA ARG A 182 -25.17 2.78 -14.60
C ARG A 182 -26.27 3.82 -14.90
N ARG A 183 -27.31 3.90 -14.07
CA ARG A 183 -28.38 4.90 -14.20
C ARG A 183 -27.86 6.30 -13.92
N VAL A 184 -27.09 6.48 -12.85
CA VAL A 184 -26.47 7.78 -12.51
C VAL A 184 -25.56 8.25 -13.64
N VAL A 185 -24.70 7.37 -14.17
CA VAL A 185 -23.82 7.72 -15.29
C VAL A 185 -24.61 8.12 -16.53
N ALA A 186 -25.74 7.46 -16.83
CA ALA A 186 -26.58 7.83 -17.95
C ALA A 186 -27.22 9.22 -17.75
N LEU A 187 -27.68 9.53 -16.54
CA LEU A 187 -28.23 10.84 -16.20
C LEU A 187 -27.19 11.96 -16.32
N VAL A 188 -25.98 11.73 -15.77
CA VAL A 188 -24.88 12.70 -15.88
C VAL A 188 -24.54 12.97 -17.35
N ARG A 189 -24.37 11.92 -18.16
CA ARG A 189 -24.08 12.09 -19.60
C ARG A 189 -25.19 12.83 -20.35
N ALA A 190 -26.45 12.57 -20.02
CA ALA A 190 -27.59 13.25 -20.63
C ALA A 190 -27.67 14.73 -20.25
N ALA A 191 -27.28 15.07 -19.02
CA ALA A 191 -27.21 16.45 -18.54
C ALA A 191 -26.00 17.20 -19.12
N GLU A 192 -24.84 16.55 -19.20
CA GLU A 192 -23.65 17.10 -19.86
C GLU A 192 -23.92 17.41 -21.35
N ALA A 193 -24.67 16.55 -22.04
CA ALA A 193 -25.11 16.81 -23.42
C ALA A 193 -26.02 18.05 -23.56
N GLN A 194 -26.65 18.48 -22.47
CA GLN A 194 -27.46 19.68 -22.38
C GLN A 194 -26.68 20.89 -21.81
N GLY A 195 -25.38 20.74 -21.58
CA GLY A 195 -24.51 21.79 -21.02
C GLY A 195 -24.69 22.01 -19.51
N VAL A 196 -25.37 21.11 -18.81
CA VAL A 196 -25.55 21.16 -17.36
C VAL A 196 -24.39 20.41 -16.69
N PRO A 197 -23.65 21.04 -15.76
CA PRO A 197 -22.49 20.40 -15.15
C PRO A 197 -22.93 19.35 -14.11
N ALA A 198 -22.12 18.30 -13.94
CA ALA A 198 -22.48 17.10 -13.20
C ALA A 198 -22.86 17.37 -11.73
N GLU A 199 -22.26 18.38 -11.10
CA GLU A 199 -22.56 18.81 -9.73
C GLU A 199 -24.01 19.29 -9.54
N ALA A 200 -24.60 19.91 -10.58
CA ALA A 200 -25.99 20.36 -10.52
C ALA A 200 -26.98 19.19 -10.62
N VAL A 201 -26.61 18.12 -11.33
CA VAL A 201 -27.43 16.91 -11.51
C VAL A 201 -27.48 16.10 -10.22
N VAL A 202 -26.33 15.96 -9.55
CA VAL A 202 -26.24 15.27 -8.24
C VAL A 202 -27.02 16.04 -7.18
N ALA A 203 -26.97 17.38 -7.18
CA ALA A 203 -27.74 18.21 -6.26
C ALA A 203 -29.27 18.07 -6.44
N VAL A 204 -29.77 17.85 -7.66
CA VAL A 204 -31.19 17.62 -7.94
C VAL A 204 -31.60 16.17 -7.61
N ALA A 205 -30.80 15.19 -7.98
CA ALA A 205 -31.08 13.77 -7.70
C ALA A 205 -31.06 13.42 -6.19
N LEU A 206 -30.36 14.19 -5.37
CA LEU A 206 -30.40 14.07 -3.91
C LEU A 206 -31.64 14.71 -3.29
N ARG A 207 -32.21 15.75 -3.93
CA ARG A 207 -33.44 16.41 -3.46
C ARG A 207 -34.71 15.60 -3.71
N ASP A 208 -34.74 14.79 -4.78
CA ASP A 208 -35.87 13.90 -5.10
C ASP A 208 -35.92 12.62 -4.23
N GLN A 209 -34.94 12.36 -3.36
CA GLN A 209 -34.94 11.20 -2.46
C GLN A 209 -35.50 11.50 -1.07
N ASP A 210 -35.73 12.77 -0.74
CA ASP A 210 -36.35 13.25 0.51
C ASP A 210 -37.83 13.65 0.34
N GLY A 211 -38.45 13.28 -0.80
CA GLY A 211 -39.86 13.53 -1.12
C GLY A 211 -40.75 12.30 -0.96
#